data_AF-A0A392QVA0-F1
#
_entry.id   AF-A0A392QVA0-F1
#
_cell.length_a   1.000
_cell.length_b   1.000
_cell.length_c   1.000
_cell.angle_alpha   90.00
_cell.angle_beta   90.00
_cell.angle_gamma   90.00
#
_symmetry.space_group_name_H-M   'P 1'
#
loop_
_entity.id
_entity.type
_entity.pdbx_description
1 polymer ?
#
loop_
_entity_poly.entity_id
_entity_poly.type
_entity_poly.pdbx_seq_one_letter_code
_entity_poly.pdbx_strand_id
1 'polypeptide(L)'
;QIKTRLSNTLLDLIWRERAEEDVNREPIRNITKMLMDLGSSVYEHEFETPFLQVSAKFYRAESQKFLESCDCGDYLKKVERCLDEEMDRVRQYLDPSTEKKITNVVEKEMIANYTL
;
A
#
# COMPACT_ATOMS: atom_id res chain seq x y z
N GLN A 1 -15.77 6.67 16.71
CA GLN A 1 -15.41 8.05 16.32
C GLN A 1 -13.91 8.30 16.28
N ILE A 2 -13.11 7.93 17.30
CA ILE A 2 -11.64 8.15 17.28
C ILE A 2 -10.91 7.16 16.36
N LYS A 3 -11.25 5.86 16.46
CA LYS A 3 -10.65 4.76 15.67
C LYS A 3 -10.68 5.01 14.16
N THR A 4 -11.85 5.33 13.63
CA THR A 4 -12.06 5.66 12.21
C THR A 4 -11.24 6.86 11.75
N ARG A 5 -11.08 7.89 12.60
CA ARG A 5 -10.25 9.06 12.26
C ARG A 5 -8.77 8.68 12.19
N LEU A 6 -8.30 7.84 13.11
CA LEU A 6 -6.92 7.37 13.14
C LEU A 6 -6.58 6.56 11.89
N SER A 7 -7.40 5.56 11.54
CA SER A 7 -7.20 4.77 10.32
C SER A 7 -7.25 5.66 9.07
N ASN A 8 -8.20 6.59 8.98
CA ASN A 8 -8.26 7.52 7.84
C ASN A 8 -7.03 8.41 7.74
N THR A 9 -6.49 8.93 8.86
CA THR A 9 -5.25 9.72 8.86
C THR A 9 -4.07 8.88 8.39
N LEU A 10 -3.93 7.62 8.84
CA LEU A 10 -2.84 6.75 8.37
C LEU A 10 -2.91 6.51 6.86
N LEU A 11 -4.11 6.21 6.36
CA LEU A 11 -4.31 5.96 4.93
C LEU A 11 -4.08 7.23 4.09
N ASP A 12 -4.44 8.41 4.60
CA ASP A 12 -4.14 9.70 3.97
C ASP A 12 -2.64 9.97 3.89
N LEU A 13 -1.90 9.75 4.98
CA LEU A 13 -0.44 9.92 5.00
C LEU A 13 0.25 8.99 3.99
N ILE A 14 -0.17 7.73 3.91
CA ILE A 14 0.35 6.77 2.93
C ILE A 14 -0.01 7.17 1.50
N TRP A 15 -1.24 7.67 1.29
CA TRP A 15 -1.66 8.15 -0.03
C TRP A 15 -0.83 9.34 -0.50
N ARG A 16 -0.56 10.29 0.40
CA ARG A 16 0.29 11.46 0.14
C ARG A 16 1.73 11.06 -0.17
N GLU A 17 2.27 10.11 0.57
CA GLU A 17 3.61 9.58 0.29
C GLU A 17 3.70 8.91 -1.10
N ARG A 18 2.66 8.18 -1.53
CA ARG A 18 2.57 7.63 -2.90
C ARG A 18 2.48 8.70 -3.97
N ALA A 19 1.98 9.89 -3.63
CA ALA A 19 1.99 11.07 -4.49
C ALA A 19 3.33 11.82 -4.47
N GLU A 20 4.40 11.18 -3.97
CA GLU A 20 5.75 11.74 -3.82
C GLU A 20 5.84 12.93 -2.86
N GLU A 21 4.86 13.09 -1.95
CA GLU A 21 4.94 14.09 -0.89
C GLU A 21 5.90 13.62 0.23
N ASP A 22 6.66 14.55 0.78
CA ASP A 22 7.46 14.29 1.99
C ASP A 22 6.53 14.17 3.20
N VAL A 23 6.45 12.97 3.76
CA VAL A 23 5.54 12.62 4.86
C VAL A 23 6.34 12.14 6.05
N ASN A 24 6.04 12.68 7.24
CA ASN A 24 6.60 12.14 8.47
C ASN A 24 6.08 10.72 8.72
N ARG A 25 6.98 9.73 8.58
CA ARG A 25 6.69 8.29 8.77
C ARG A 25 6.60 7.86 10.23
N GLU A 26 7.04 8.70 11.18
CA GLU A 26 7.07 8.36 12.61
C GLU A 26 5.69 8.04 13.20
N PRO A 27 4.62 8.84 12.96
CA PRO A 27 3.28 8.52 13.45
C PRO A 27 2.76 7.20 12.89
N ILE A 28 3.02 6.92 11.61
CA ILE A 28 2.59 5.67 10.97
C ILE A 28 3.21 4.48 11.70
N ARG A 29 4.54 4.52 11.86
CA ARG A 29 5.32 3.47 12.54
C ARG A 29 4.88 3.26 13.99
N ASN A 30 4.62 4.33 14.73
CA ASN A 30 4.24 4.24 16.14
C ASN A 30 2.84 3.63 16.29
N ILE A 31 1.90 4.01 15.41
CA ILE A 31 0.53 3.49 15.46
C ILE A 31 0.49 2.04 14.99
N THR A 32 1.18 1.67 13.90
CA THR A 32 1.20 0.28 13.42
C THR A 32 1.81 -0.67 14.45
N LYS A 33 2.90 -0.26 15.11
CA LYS A 33 3.49 -1.00 16.24
C LYS A 33 2.51 -1.15 17.40
N MET A 34 1.88 -0.06 17.84
CA MET A 34 0.88 -0.11 18.91
C MET A 34 -0.29 -1.05 18.56
N LEU A 35 -0.79 -1.04 17.31
CA LEU A 35 -1.85 -1.94 16.88
C LEU A 35 -1.40 -3.40 16.92
N MET A 36 -0.15 -3.70 16.53
CA MET A 36 0.43 -5.04 16.65
C MET A 36 0.61 -5.46 18.11
N ASP A 37 1.05 -4.56 18.99
CA ASP A 37 1.21 -4.82 20.43
C ASP A 37 -0.13 -5.15 21.11
N LEU A 38 -1.24 -4.57 20.61
CA LEU A 38 -2.60 -4.90 21.04
C LEU A 38 -3.10 -6.25 20.49
N GLY A 39 -2.45 -6.78 19.45
CA GLY A 39 -2.71 -8.08 18.86
C GLY A 39 -2.74 -8.05 17.33
N SER A 40 -2.28 -9.14 16.71
CA SER A 40 -2.24 -9.28 15.24
C SER A 40 -3.61 -9.09 14.57
N SER A 41 -4.69 -9.58 15.19
CA SER A 41 -6.05 -9.38 14.68
C SER A 41 -6.50 -7.93 14.74
N VAL A 42 -5.99 -7.14 15.70
CA VAL A 42 -6.27 -5.71 15.82
C VAL A 42 -5.57 -4.95 14.70
N TYR A 43 -4.28 -5.21 14.47
CA TYR A 43 -3.56 -4.65 13.31
C TYR A 43 -4.24 -5.00 11.99
N GLU A 44 -4.61 -6.26 11.81
CA GLU A 44 -5.21 -6.74 10.55
C GLU A 44 -6.56 -6.07 10.26
N HIS A 45 -7.45 -5.99 11.26
CA HIS A 45 -8.77 -5.38 11.08
C HIS A 45 -8.73 -3.85 10.99
N GLU A 46 -7.88 -3.20 11.78
CA GLU A 46 -7.94 -1.74 11.94
C GLU A 46 -7.08 -0.96 10.95
N PHE A 47 -6.04 -1.62 10.43
CA PHE A 47 -5.11 -0.99 9.53
C PHE A 47 -4.90 -1.81 8.25
N GLU A 48 -4.46 -3.06 8.35
CA GLU A 48 -3.97 -3.80 7.19
C GLU A 48 -5.06 -4.04 6.15
N THR A 49 -6.25 -4.49 6.57
CA THR A 49 -7.37 -4.74 5.65
C THR A 49 -7.80 -3.44 4.95
N PRO A 50 -8.07 -2.32 5.65
CA PRO A 50 -8.32 -1.03 5.01
C PRO A 50 -7.17 -0.59 4.07
N PHE A 51 -5.92 -0.74 4.49
CA PHE A 51 -4.73 -0.40 3.72
C PHE A 51 -4.68 -1.17 2.39
N LEU A 52 -4.87 -2.50 2.42
CA LEU A 52 -4.89 -3.33 1.22
C LEU A 52 -6.05 -2.95 0.28
N GLN A 53 -7.23 -2.62 0.83
CA GLN A 53 -8.39 -2.20 0.04
C GLN A 53 -8.16 -0.87 -0.69
N VAL A 54 -7.60 0.14 -0.03
CA VAL A 54 -7.30 1.42 -0.69
C VAL A 54 -6.13 1.28 -1.67
N SER A 55 -5.15 0.42 -1.36
CA SER A 55 -4.04 0.12 -2.25
C SER A 55 -4.49 -0.57 -3.53
N ALA A 56 -5.43 -1.52 -3.44
CA ALA A 56 -6.00 -2.16 -4.62
C ALA A 56 -6.69 -1.14 -5.56
N LYS A 57 -7.44 -0.19 -4.99
CA LYS A 57 -8.07 0.89 -5.77
C LYS A 57 -7.02 1.80 -6.42
N PHE A 58 -5.97 2.16 -5.68
CA PHE A 58 -4.87 2.97 -6.19
C PHE A 58 -4.17 2.30 -7.37
N TYR A 59 -3.71 1.06 -7.20
CA TYR A 59 -2.95 0.35 -8.23
C TYR A 59 -3.78 -0.03 -9.46
N ARG A 60 -5.08 -0.26 -9.30
CA ARG A 60 -5.99 -0.39 -10.45
C ARG A 60 -6.04 0.90 -11.28
N ALA A 61 -6.14 2.06 -10.63
CA ALA A 61 -6.17 3.34 -11.32
C ALA A 61 -4.82 3.68 -11.97
N GLU A 62 -3.70 3.44 -11.29
CA GLU A 62 -2.36 3.64 -11.86
C GLU A 62 -2.09 2.70 -13.03
N SER A 63 -2.49 1.43 -12.92
CA SER A 63 -2.37 0.46 -14.02
C SER A 63 -3.06 0.95 -15.30
N GLN A 64 -4.30 1.45 -15.19
CA GLN A 64 -5.03 2.01 -16.33
C GLN A 64 -4.27 3.18 -16.99
N LYS A 65 -3.75 4.12 -16.18
CA LYS A 65 -2.95 5.24 -16.70
C LYS A 65 -1.66 4.78 -17.39
N PHE A 66 -0.99 3.76 -16.85
CA PHE A 66 0.26 3.26 -17.44
C PHE A 66 -0.01 2.54 -18.77
N LEU A 67 -1.06 1.73 -18.86
CA LEU A 67 -1.44 1.06 -20.10
C LEU A 67 -1.83 2.03 -21.22
N GLU A 68 -2.41 3.18 -20.86
CA GLU A 68 -2.73 4.24 -21.83
C GLU A 68 -1.49 5.04 -22.29
N SER A 69 -0.40 5.01 -21.52
CA SER A 69 0.73 5.93 -21.68
C SER A 69 2.05 5.30 -22.11
N CYS A 70 2.21 3.97 -22.03
CA CYS A 70 3.48 3.30 -22.37
C CYS A 70 3.28 1.90 -22.95
N ASP A 71 4.34 1.37 -23.57
CA ASP A 71 4.36 0.00 -24.08
C ASP A 71 4.50 -1.04 -22.95
N CYS A 72 4.39 -2.32 -23.30
CA CYS A 72 4.43 -3.43 -22.34
C CYS A 72 5.77 -3.48 -21.55
N GLY A 73 6.90 -3.17 -22.20
CA GLY A 73 8.21 -3.23 -21.55
C GLY A 73 8.36 -2.15 -20.49
N ASP A 74 7.96 -0.92 -20.80
CA ASP A 74 7.98 0.18 -19.85
C ASP A 74 6.91 0.05 -18.77
N TYR A 75 5.77 -0.56 -19.09
CA TYR A 75 4.75 -0.91 -18.10
C TYR A 75 5.30 -1.85 -17.03
N LEU A 76 5.98 -2.94 -17.41
CA LEU A 76 6.55 -3.89 -16.46
C LEU A 76 7.60 -3.25 -15.54
N LYS A 77 8.45 -2.35 -16.06
CA LYS A 77 9.40 -1.59 -15.22
C LYS A 77 8.70 -0.71 -14.19
N LYS A 78 7.57 -0.09 -14.57
CA LYS A 78 6.77 0.71 -13.62
C LYS A 78 6.15 -0.15 -12.53
N VAL A 79 5.68 -1.36 -12.88
CA VAL A 79 5.15 -2.33 -11.90
C VAL A 79 6.25 -2.77 -10.92
N GLU A 80 7.44 -3.09 -11.41
CA GLU A 80 8.59 -3.46 -10.58
C GLU A 80 8.95 -2.34 -9.60
N ARG A 81 8.99 -1.09 -10.07
CA ARG A 81 9.19 0.07 -9.19
C ARG A 81 8.13 0.19 -8.11
N CYS A 82 6.84 0.01 -8.45
CA CYS A 82 5.77 0.05 -7.45
C CYS A 82 5.91 -1.06 -6.40
N LEU A 83 6.36 -2.26 -6.79
CA LEU A 83 6.65 -3.33 -5.85
C LEU A 83 7.78 -2.94 -4.89
N ASP A 84 8.89 -2.41 -5.41
CA ASP A 84 10.02 -1.96 -4.60
C ASP A 84 9.62 -0.87 -3.59
N GLU A 85 8.80 0.09 -4.02
CA GLU A 85 8.25 1.15 -3.16
C GLU A 85 7.38 0.57 -2.02
N GLU A 86 6.56 -0.43 -2.29
CA GLU A 86 5.78 -1.11 -1.25
C GLU A 86 6.67 -1.96 -0.32
N MET A 87 7.73 -2.58 -0.83
CA MET A 87 8.69 -3.29 0.00
C MET A 87 9.43 -2.35 0.96
N ASP A 88 9.86 -1.17 0.49
CA ASP A 88 10.43 -0.15 1.40
C ASP A 88 9.40 0.29 2.42
N ARG A 89 8.17 0.62 2.00
CA ARG A 89 7.08 1.00 2.89
C ARG A 89 6.86 -0.02 4.02
N VAL A 90 6.83 -1.30 3.69
CA VAL A 90 6.69 -2.37 4.69
C VAL A 90 7.88 -2.35 5.65
N ARG A 91 9.11 -2.36 5.13
CA ARG A 91 10.35 -2.38 5.94
C ARG A 91 10.46 -1.18 6.87
N GLN A 92 10.01 -0.01 6.43
CA GLN A 92 10.15 1.23 7.19
C GLN A 92 9.17 1.30 8.35
N TYR A 93 7.91 0.91 8.15
CA TYR A 93 6.88 1.22 9.16
C TYR A 93 5.66 0.28 9.22
N LEU A 94 5.59 -0.81 8.46
CA LEU A 94 4.51 -1.81 8.60
C LEU A 94 5.02 -3.09 9.26
N ASP A 95 4.09 -3.98 9.62
CA ASP A 95 4.46 -5.31 10.08
C ASP A 95 4.92 -6.20 8.88
N PRO A 96 5.95 -7.04 9.03
CA PRO A 96 6.41 -7.93 7.95
C PRO A 96 5.34 -8.88 7.41
N SER A 97 4.31 -9.20 8.20
CA SER A 97 3.18 -10.02 7.73
C SER A 97 2.40 -9.38 6.57
N THR A 98 2.52 -8.06 6.39
CA THR A 98 1.87 -7.32 5.32
C THR A 98 2.58 -7.47 3.96
N GLU A 99 3.87 -7.79 3.93
CA GLU A 99 4.68 -7.83 2.69
C GLU A 99 4.03 -8.67 1.60
N LYS A 100 3.77 -9.94 1.90
CA LYS A 100 3.16 -10.86 0.94
C LYS A 100 1.77 -10.41 0.51
N LYS A 101 1.00 -9.78 1.41
CA LYS A 101 -0.37 -9.34 1.11
C LYS A 101 -0.37 -8.13 0.18
N ILE A 102 0.50 -7.15 0.38
CA ILE A 102 0.58 -5.96 -0.49
C ILE A 102 1.19 -6.32 -1.85
N THR A 103 2.21 -7.19 -1.91
CA THR A 103 2.75 -7.72 -3.17
C THR A 103 1.65 -8.35 -4.01
N ASN A 104 0.85 -9.25 -3.41
CA ASN A 104 -0.27 -9.89 -4.11
C ASN A 104 -1.30 -8.87 -4.63
N VAL A 105 -1.52 -7.75 -3.92
CA VAL A 105 -2.44 -6.70 -4.37
C VAL A 105 -1.87 -5.98 -5.60
N VAL A 106 -0.60 -5.60 -5.58
CA VAL A 106 0.06 -4.93 -6.71
C VAL A 106 0.06 -5.86 -7.93
N GLU A 107 0.51 -7.11 -7.77
CA GLU A 107 0.53 -8.10 -8.85
C GLU A 107 -0.87 -8.37 -9.40
N LYS A 108 -1.88 -8.52 -8.53
CA LYS A 108 -3.26 -8.76 -8.98
C LYS A 108 -3.79 -7.59 -9.79
N GLU A 109 -3.64 -6.37 -9.28
CA GLU A 109 -4.27 -5.20 -9.89
C GLU A 109 -3.50 -4.70 -11.12
N MET A 110 -2.20 -4.94 -11.20
CA MET A 110 -1.35 -4.47 -12.29
C MET A 110 -0.93 -5.56 -13.28
N ILE A 111 -0.90 -6.84 -12.91
CA ILE A 111 -0.41 -7.93 -13.79
C ILE A 111 -1.53 -8.91 -14.14
N ALA A 112 -2.19 -9.50 -13.13
CA ALA A 112 -3.13 -10.60 -13.34
C ALA A 112 -4.39 -10.19 -14.12
N ASN A 113 -4.80 -8.92 -14.04
CA ASN A 113 -5.92 -8.41 -14.83
C ASN A 113 -5.60 -8.24 -16.34
N TYR A 114 -4.34 -8.37 -16.74
CA TYR A 114 -3.87 -7.99 -18.09
C TYR A 114 -2.98 -9.05 -18.76
N THR A 115 -2.73 -10.18 -18.09
CA THR A 115 -2.06 -11.33 -18.69
C THR A 115 -3.13 -12.32 -19.15
N LEU A 116 -3.32 -12.44 -20.47
CA LEU A 116 -4.19 -13.43 -21.12
C LEU A 116 -3.62 -14.85 -21.01
#